data_AF-A0A9J6RL67-F1
#
_entry.id   AF-A0A9J6RL67-F1
#
_cell.length_a   1.000
_cell.length_b   1.000
_cell.length_c   1.000
_cell.angle_alpha   90.00
_cell.angle_beta   90.00
_cell.angle_gamma   90.00
#
_symmetry.space_group_name_H-M   'P 1'
#
loop_
_entity.id
_entity.type
_entity.pdbx_description
1 polymer ?
#
loop_
_entity_poly.entity_id
_entity_poly.type
_entity_poly.pdbx_seq_one_letter_code
_entity_poly.pdbx_strand_id
1 'polypeptide(L)' 'MSDMMQRSEDVYGAPIPVRTDRFFAAQGAWYFSTREGSSIGPFEDKNEAKRGLEDFIEFMTLAEPKTLDQLHNALAS' A
#
# COMPACT_ATOMS: atom_id res chain seq x y z
N MET A 1 -32.50 -24.59 5.87
CA MET A 1 -32.21 -23.34 5.14
C MET A 1 -31.13 -22.65 5.94
N SER A 2 -29.85 -22.95 5.66
CA SER A 2 -28.97 -22.11 4.82
C SER A 2 -28.66 -20.80 5.57
N ASP A 3 -27.45 -20.39 5.90
CA ASP A 3 -26.18 -20.56 5.20
C ASP A 3 -25.09 -20.17 6.23
N MET A 4 -24.41 -21.14 6.85
CA MET A 4 -23.24 -20.82 7.69
C MET A 4 -22.04 -20.78 6.76
N MET A 5 -21.73 -19.56 6.30
CA MET A 5 -20.58 -19.20 5.47
C MET A 5 -19.35 -20.04 5.82
N GLN A 6 -19.02 -20.91 4.88
CA GLN A 6 -17.80 -21.70 4.83
C GLN A 6 -16.63 -20.72 4.81
N ARG A 7 -15.88 -20.61 5.91
CA ARG A 7 -14.53 -20.03 5.88
C ARG A 7 -13.76 -20.89 4.87
N SER A 8 -13.50 -20.31 3.70
CA SER A 8 -12.68 -20.91 2.65
C SER A 8 -11.45 -21.52 3.29
N GLU A 9 -11.26 -22.81 3.06
CA GLU A 9 -10.16 -23.60 3.57
C GLU A 9 -8.85 -22.86 3.29
N ASP A 10 -8.09 -22.55 4.35
CA ASP A 10 -6.68 -22.19 4.22
C ASP A 10 -6.03 -23.31 3.40
N VAL A 11 -5.67 -23.00 2.15
CA VAL A 11 -5.10 -23.96 1.20
C VAL A 11 -3.76 -24.43 1.78
N TYR A 12 -3.78 -25.57 2.45
CA TYR A 12 -2.58 -26.27 2.91
C TYR A 12 -1.70 -26.55 1.69
N GLY A 13 -0.69 -25.72 1.47
CA GLY A 13 0.24 -25.82 0.32
C GLY A 13 0.27 -24.61 -0.62
N ALA A 14 -0.52 -23.55 -0.39
CA ALA A 14 -0.32 -22.30 -1.14
C ALA A 14 1.07 -21.71 -0.81
N PRO A 15 1.84 -21.25 -1.82
CA PRO A 15 3.10 -20.58 -1.56
C PRO A 15 2.86 -19.35 -0.70
N ILE A 16 3.64 -19.20 0.37
CA ILE A 16 3.60 -18.01 1.22
C ILE A 16 3.82 -16.79 0.32
N PRO A 17 2.91 -15.79 0.31
CA PRO A 17 3.11 -14.60 -0.49
C PRO A 17 4.44 -13.95 -0.15
N VAL A 18 5.24 -13.65 -1.17
CA VAL A 18 6.50 -12.93 -0.99
C VAL A 18 6.18 -11.57 -0.36
N ARG A 19 6.67 -11.37 0.86
CA ARG A 19 6.59 -10.07 1.53
C ARG A 19 7.77 -9.23 1.07
N THR A 20 7.55 -8.37 0.08
CA THR A 20 8.53 -7.34 -0.27
C THR A 20 8.52 -6.24 0.79
N ASP A 21 9.69 -5.68 1.09
CA ASP A 21 9.77 -4.44 1.87
C ASP A 21 8.98 -3.35 1.13
N ARG A 22 8.33 -2.48 1.89
CA ARG A 22 7.51 -1.39 1.33
C ARG A 22 8.37 -0.38 0.59
N PHE A 23 9.66 -0.33 0.92
CA PHE A 23 10.63 0.59 0.33
C PHE A 23 11.49 -0.13 -0.68
N PHE A 24 11.64 0.45 -1.86
CA PHE A 24 12.48 -0.10 -2.92
C PHE A 24 13.19 0.99 -3.70
N ALA A 25 14.33 0.64 -4.29
CA ALA A 25 15.07 1.52 -5.19
C ALA A 25 14.81 1.09 -6.65
N ALA A 26 14.51 2.06 -7.51
CA ALA A 26 14.35 1.86 -8.95
C ALA A 26 14.96 3.05 -9.69
N GLN A 27 15.71 2.79 -10.77
CA GLN A 27 16.29 3.84 -11.62
C GLN A 27 17.12 4.90 -10.85
N GLY A 28 17.80 4.49 -9.76
CA GLY A 28 18.63 5.40 -8.96
C GLY A 28 17.85 6.26 -7.95
N ALA A 29 16.55 6.07 -7.80
CA ALA A 29 15.71 6.75 -6.82
C ALA A 29 15.00 5.77 -5.88
N TRP A 30 14.53 6.28 -4.76
CA TRP A 30 13.78 5.53 -3.75
C TRP A 30 12.28 5.76 -3.85
N TYR A 31 11.52 4.72 -3.54
CA TYR A 31 10.06 4.70 -3.57
C TYR A 31 9.52 3.93 -2.38
N PHE A 32 8.25 4.14 -2.05
CA PHE A 32 7.47 3.21 -1.24
C PHE A 32 6.18 2.75 -1.93
N SER A 33 5.76 1.51 -1.68
CA SER A 33 4.50 0.97 -2.18
C SER A 33 3.35 1.22 -1.21
N THR A 34 2.18 1.57 -1.76
CA THR A 34 0.91 1.68 -1.03
C THR A 34 0.11 0.38 -1.10
N ARG A 35 -0.96 0.26 -0.31
CA ARG A 35 -1.80 -0.95 -0.30
C ARG A 35 -2.61 -1.11 -1.59
N GLU A 36 -2.81 -0.02 -2.30
CA GLU A 36 -3.56 0.08 -3.55
C GLU A 36 -2.70 -0.35 -4.76
N GLY A 37 -1.42 -0.70 -4.54
CA GLY A 37 -0.49 -1.12 -5.59
C GLY A 37 0.29 0.03 -6.24
N SER A 38 -0.03 1.27 -5.89
CA SER A 38 0.69 2.45 -6.33
C SER A 38 2.06 2.58 -5.65
N SER A 39 3.02 3.19 -6.34
CA SER A 39 4.34 3.51 -5.80
C SER A 39 4.52 5.01 -5.72
N ILE A 40 4.94 5.52 -4.56
CA ILE A 40 5.14 6.94 -4.28
C ILE A 40 6.64 7.24 -4.25
N GLY A 41 7.03 8.32 -4.93
CA GLY A 41 8.40 8.77 -5.14
C GLY A 41 8.48 9.55 -6.47
N PRO A 42 9.67 9.84 -7.00
CA PRO A 42 10.99 9.46 -6.49
C PRO A 42 11.43 10.24 -5.24
N PHE A 43 12.21 9.59 -4.40
CA PHE A 43 12.95 10.18 -3.28
C PHE A 43 14.47 9.99 -3.49
N GLU A 44 15.27 10.87 -2.91
CA GLU A 44 16.74 10.84 -3.00
C GLU A 44 17.32 9.61 -2.28
N ASP A 45 16.81 9.31 -1.08
CA ASP A 45 17.28 8.19 -0.27
C ASP A 45 16.15 7.43 0.45
N LYS A 46 16.49 6.27 1.05
CA LYS A 46 15.53 5.44 1.80
C LYS A 46 14.93 6.16 3.00
N ASN A 47 15.65 7.06 3.64
CA ASN A 47 15.16 7.79 4.81
C ASN A 47 14.17 8.88 4.42
N GLU A 48 14.36 9.53 3.27
CA GLU A 48 13.39 10.45 2.70
C GLU A 48 12.11 9.72 2.30
N ALA A 49 12.21 8.53 1.68
CA ALA A 49 11.04 7.71 1.40
C ALA A 49 10.27 7.31 2.69
N LYS A 50 10.97 7.06 3.81
CA LYS A 50 10.33 6.80 5.11
C LYS A 50 9.58 8.01 5.63
N ARG A 51 10.17 9.21 5.57
CA ARG A 51 9.49 10.45 5.95
C ARG A 51 8.26 10.69 5.07
N GLY A 52 8.38 10.50 3.76
CA GLY A 52 7.25 10.58 2.85
C GLY A 52 6.13 9.58 3.16
N LEU A 53 6.45 8.38 3.65
CA LEU A 53 5.44 7.43 4.13
C LEU A 53 4.75 7.92 5.41
N GLU A 54 5.49 8.51 6.35
CA GLU A 54 4.94 9.10 7.58
C GLU A 54 3.96 10.23 7.23
N ASP A 55 4.36 11.17 6.37
CA ASP A 55 3.52 12.26 5.88
C ASP A 55 2.29 11.74 5.14
N PHE A 56 2.45 10.70 4.32
CA PHE A 56 1.34 10.06 3.62
C PHE A 56 0.33 9.45 4.60
N ILE A 57 0.80 8.74 5.63
CA ILE A 57 -0.09 8.17 6.66
C ILE A 57 -0.80 9.29 7.43
N GLU A 58 -0.10 10.35 7.82
CA GLU A 58 -0.70 11.49 8.49
C GLU A 58 -1.79 12.13 7.61
N PHE A 59 -1.50 12.38 6.34
CA PHE A 59 -2.49 12.86 5.38
C PHE A 59 -3.72 11.95 5.32
N MET A 60 -3.52 10.64 5.20
CA MET A 60 -4.63 9.67 5.15
C MET A 60 -5.49 9.69 6.42
N THR A 61 -4.92 10.05 7.57
CA THR A 61 -5.66 10.15 8.84
C THR A 61 -6.40 11.47 9.03
N LEU A 62 -5.92 12.57 8.42
CA LEU A 62 -6.44 13.92 8.64
C LEU A 62 -7.32 14.44 7.51
N ALA A 63 -7.17 13.91 6.29
CA ALA A 63 -7.89 14.41 5.12
C ALA A 63 -9.40 14.19 5.23
N GLU A 64 -10.17 15.13 4.68
CA GLU A 64 -11.63 14.99 4.59
C GLU A 64 -12.02 13.80 3.69
N PRO A 65 -13.16 13.13 3.93
CA PRO A 65 -13.59 11.97 3.16
C PRO A 65 -13.58 12.20 1.65
N LYS A 66 -14.05 13.36 1.18
CA LYS A 66 -14.06 13.71 -0.24
C LYS A 66 -12.64 13.74 -0.84
N THR A 67 -11.66 14.21 -0.07
CA THR A 67 -10.26 14.24 -0.51
C THR A 67 -9.67 12.83 -0.55
N LEU A 68 -10.00 11.98 0.45
CA LEU A 68 -9.60 10.57 0.45
C LEU A 68 -10.20 9.82 -0.75
N ASP A 69 -11.47 10.04 -1.07
CA ASP A 69 -12.11 9.43 -2.24
C ASP A 69 -11.39 9.80 -3.54
N GLN A 70 -11.04 11.07 -3.69
CA GLN A 70 -10.27 11.55 -4.85
C GLN A 70 -8.89 10.90 -4.92
N LEU A 71 -8.19 10.78 -3.79
CA LEU A 71 -6.89 10.11 -3.74
C LEU A 71 -7.02 8.62 -4.07
N HIS A 72 -7.98 7.91 -3.50
CA HIS A 72 -8.22 6.50 -3.78
C HIS A 72 -8.48 6.26 -5.27
N ASN A 73 -9.29 7.11 -5.91
CA ASN A 73 -9.54 7.04 -7.35
C ASN A 73 -8.27 7.28 -8.18
N ALA A 74 -7.38 8.17 -7.72
CA ALA A 74 -6.11 8.44 -8.40
C ALA A 74 -5.10 7.30 -8.25
N LEU A 75 -5.12 6.55 -7.13
CA LEU A 75 -4.18 5.46 -6.84
C LEU A 75 -4.64 4.09 -7.36
N ALA A 76 -5.91 3.92 -7.72
CA ALA A 76 -6.51 2.63 -8.11
C ALA A 76 -6.38 2.27 -9.61
N SER A 77 -5.29 2.69 -10.27
CA SER A 77 -5.07 2.49 -11.72
C SER A 77 -4.08 1.37 -12.05
#